data_AF-A0A2W1JPM8-F1
#
_entry.id   AF-A0A2W1JPM8-F1
#
_cell.length_a   1.000
_cell.length_b   1.000
_cell.length_c   1.000
_cell.angle_alpha   90.00
_cell.angle_beta   90.00
_cell.angle_gamma   90.00
#
_symmetry.space_group_name_H-M   'P 1'
#
loop_
_entity.id
_entity.type
_entity.pdbx_description
1 polymer ?
#
loop_
_entity_poly.entity_id
_entity_poly.type
_entity_poly.pdbx_seq_one_letter_code
_entity_poly.pdbx_strand_id
1 'polypeptide(L)' 'MPLLLAVAETSFPAMTVLIGVGVLGFVAAVTIGSIAWYNSERPAGWEGRERPSFIPDTSKWFK' A
#
# COMPACT_ATOMS: atom_id res chain seq x y z
N MET A 1 38.75 5.85 20.39
CA MET A 1 37.45 5.46 20.95
C MET A 1 37.01 4.16 20.30
N PRO A 2 36.63 3.12 21.06
CA PRO A 2 36.31 1.81 20.50
C PRO A 2 34.99 1.86 19.73
N LEU A 3 35.01 1.30 18.51
CA LEU A 3 33.86 1.25 17.57
C LEU A 3 32.61 0.57 18.18
N LEU A 4 32.83 -0.36 19.11
CA LEU A 4 31.78 -1.06 19.87
C LEU A 4 30.97 -0.12 20.77
N LEU A 5 31.60 0.90 21.38
CA LEU A 5 30.89 1.88 22.20
C LEU A 5 30.03 2.82 21.34
N ALA A 6 30.54 3.21 20.17
CA ALA A 6 29.82 4.11 19.26
C ALA A 6 28.53 3.47 18.70
N VAL A 7 28.55 2.16 18.45
CA VAL A 7 27.33 1.41 18.07
C VAL A 7 26.35 1.31 19.24
N ALA A 8 26.84 1.08 20.46
CA ALA A 8 25.99 0.97 21.65
C ALA A 8 25.26 2.28 22.00
N GLU A 9 25.84 3.43 21.67
CA GLU A 9 25.21 4.75 21.87
C GLU A 9 24.24 5.15 20.74
N THR A 10 24.20 4.40 19.65
CA THR A 10 23.27 4.67 18.55
C THR A 10 21.90 4.07 18.86
N SER A 11 20.95 4.90 19.28
CA SER A 11 19.55 4.48 19.45
C SER A 11 18.86 4.38 18.08
N PHE A 12 18.54 3.18 17.63
CA PHE A 12 17.67 2.98 16.46
C PHE A 12 16.20 3.17 16.88
N PRO A 13 15.42 4.06 16.22
CA PRO A 13 14.02 4.29 16.58
C PRO A 13 13.12 3.17 16.02
N ALA A 14 13.37 1.94 16.48
CA ALA A 14 12.77 0.72 15.95
C ALA A 14 11.25 0.77 15.88
N MET A 15 10.60 1.24 16.95
CA MET A 15 9.14 1.34 17.02
C MET A 15 8.58 2.34 16.00
N THR A 16 9.21 3.51 15.84
CA THR A 16 8.80 4.51 14.85
C THR A 16 8.90 3.95 13.44
N VAL A 17 9.99 3.22 13.14
CA VAL A 17 10.19 2.59 11.82
C VAL A 17 9.16 1.49 11.57
N LEU A 18 8.93 0.61 12.54
CA LEU A 18 7.94 -0.48 12.42
C LEU A 18 6.53 0.07 12.19
N ILE A 19 6.14 1.10 12.94
CA ILE A 19 4.85 1.77 12.76
C ILE A 19 4.78 2.43 11.37
N GLY A 20 5.83 3.15 10.98
CA GLY A 20 5.91 3.81 9.68
C GLY A 20 5.74 2.83 8.52
N VAL A 21 6.49 1.72 8.52
CA VAL A 21 6.40 0.68 7.51
C VAL A 21 5.03 0.00 7.52
N GLY A 22 4.49 -0.30 8.71
CA GLY A 22 3.17 -0.91 8.86
C GLY A 22 2.05 -0.05 8.29
N VAL A 23 2.03 1.26 8.61
CA VAL A 23 1.03 2.20 8.12
C VAL A 23 1.15 2.39 6.61
N LEU A 24 2.37 2.62 6.10
CA LEU A 24 2.59 2.80 4.66
C LEU A 24 2.21 1.54 3.87
N GLY A 25 2.60 0.36 4.37
CA GLY A 25 2.24 -0.93 3.77
C GLY A 25 0.73 -1.16 3.75
N PHE A 26 0.04 -0.83 4.85
CA PHE A 26 -1.42 -0.94 4.91
C PHE A 26 -2.11 0.00 3.93
N VAL A 27 -1.70 1.27 3.87
CA VAL A 27 -2.25 2.26 2.92
C VAL A 27 -2.04 1.80 1.49
N ALA A 28 -0.84 1.30 1.16
CA ALA A 28 -0.54 0.76 -0.16
C ALA A 28 -1.44 -0.45 -0.47
N ALA A 29 -1.59 -1.39 0.46
CA ALA A 29 -2.41 -2.59 0.28
C ALA A 29 -3.89 -2.26 0.05
N VAL A 30 -4.48 -1.37 0.86
CA VAL A 30 -5.89 -0.97 0.70
C VAL A 30 -6.10 -0.21 -0.61
N THR A 31 -5.17 0.67 -0.98
CA THR A 31 -5.27 1.47 -2.21
C THR A 31 -5.21 0.56 -3.44
N ILE A 32 -4.20 -0.31 -3.52
CA ILE A 32 -4.02 -1.22 -4.66
C ILE A 32 -5.16 -2.23 -4.70
N GLY A 33 -5.55 -2.82 -3.56
CA GLY A 33 -6.65 -3.78 -3.48
C GLY A 33 -7.98 -3.18 -3.92
N SER A 34 -8.26 -1.92 -3.53
CA SER A 34 -9.46 -1.21 -3.98
C SER A 34 -9.44 -0.98 -5.49
N ILE A 35 -8.34 -0.48 -6.04
CA ILE A 35 -8.20 -0.26 -7.49
C ILE A 35 -8.40 -1.58 -8.25
N ALA A 36 -7.78 -2.68 -7.78
CA ALA A 36 -7.91 -3.99 -8.39
C ALA A 36 -9.35 -4.51 -8.34
N TRP A 37 -10.03 -4.38 -7.20
CA TRP A 37 -11.43 -4.80 -7.04
C TRP A 37 -12.36 -4.10 -8.02
N TYR A 38 -12.24 -2.77 -8.16
CA TYR A 38 -13.12 -2.00 -9.05
C TYR A 38 -12.80 -2.14 -10.54
N ASN A 39 -11.62 -2.63 -10.90
CA ASN A 39 -11.25 -3.00 -12.27
C ASN A 39 -11.46 -4.50 -12.56
N SER A 40 -11.88 -5.30 -11.57
CA SER A 40 -12.18 -6.71 -11.74
C SER A 40 -13.51 -6.95 -12.46
N GLU A 41 -13.75 -8.18 -12.91
CA GLU A 41 -15.04 -8.59 -13.45
C GLU A 41 -16.15 -8.43 -12.40
N ARG A 42 -17.31 -7.97 -12.84
CA ARG A 42 -18.41 -7.66 -11.92
C ARG A 42 -19.14 -8.94 -11.49
N PRO A 43 -19.54 -9.05 -10.21
CA PRO A 43 -20.38 -10.16 -9.78
C PRO A 43 -21.77 -10.07 -10.42
N ALA A 44 -22.47 -11.20 -10.45
CA ALA A 44 -23.82 -11.29 -10.99
C ALA A 44 -24.76 -10.25 -10.36
N GLY A 45 -25.53 -9.56 -11.21
CA GLY A 45 -26.44 -8.47 -10.78
C GLY A 45 -25.78 -7.10 -10.61
N TRP A 46 -24.46 -6.97 -10.86
CA TRP A 46 -23.73 -5.69 -10.89
C TRP A 46 -23.21 -5.30 -12.28
N GLU A 47 -23.54 -6.08 -13.31
CA GLU A 47 -23.05 -5.94 -14.69
C GLU A 47 -23.27 -4.55 -15.29
N GLY A 48 -24.39 -3.89 -14.99
CA GLY A 48 -24.71 -2.55 -15.50
C GLY A 48 -24.23 -1.38 -14.64
N ARG A 49 -23.56 -1.64 -13.51
CA ARG A 49 -22.98 -0.55 -12.70
C ARG A 49 -21.73 -0.05 -13.40
N GLU A 50 -21.35 1.20 -13.17
CA GLU A 50 -20.03 1.70 -13.58
C GLU A 50 -19.06 1.67 -12.40
N ARG A 51 -17.75 1.77 -12.67
CA ARG A 51 -16.76 1.97 -11.62
C ARG A 51 -16.82 3.43 -11.19
N PRO A 52 -16.55 3.77 -9.91
CA PRO A 52 -16.49 5.16 -9.50
C PRO A 52 -15.45 5.96 -10.32
N SER A 53 -15.75 7.23 -10.60
CA SER A 53 -14.97 8.07 -11.53
C SER A 53 -13.54 8.39 -11.06
N PHE A 54 -13.31 8.36 -9.74
CA PHE A 54 -12.00 8.64 -9.12
C PHE A 54 -11.04 7.45 -9.15
N ILE A 55 -11.52 6.24 -9.49
CA ILE A 55 -10.66 5.07 -9.59
C ILE A 55 -10.04 5.02 -10.98
N PRO A 56 -8.72 4.91 -11.12
CA PRO A 56 -8.09 4.81 -12.42
C PRO A 56 -8.45 3.51 -13.13
N ASP A 57 -8.52 3.58 -14.46
CA ASP A 57 -8.68 2.42 -15.33
C ASP A 57 -7.33 1.75 -15.58
N THR A 58 -7.18 0.51 -15.12
CA THR A 58 -5.92 -0.23 -15.25
C THR A 58 -5.73 -0.89 -16.61
N SER A 59 -6.78 -0.98 -17.44
CA SER A 59 -6.68 -1.58 -18.80
C SER A 59 -5.68 -0.85 -19.71
N LYS A 60 -5.38 0.41 -19.40
CA LYS A 60 -4.47 1.26 -20.17
C LYS A 60 -3.01 1.13 -19.73
N TRP A 61 -2.72 0.43 -18.64
CA TRP A 61 -1.37 0.34 -18.06
C TRP A 61 -0.53 -0.80 -18.64
N PHE A 62 -1.18 -1.82 -19.19
CA PHE A 62 -0.56 -3.03 -19.73
C PHE A 62 -0.70 -3.11 -21.27
N LYS A 63 -0.94 -1.96 -21.91
CA LYS A 63 -0.93 -1.83 -23.37
C LYS A 63 0.49 -1.75 -23.92
#